data_AF-A0A1I3DD38-F1
#
_entry.id   AF-A0A1I3DD38-F1
#
_cell.length_a   1.000
_cell.length_b   1.000
_cell.length_c   1.000
_cell.angle_alpha   90.00
_cell.angle_beta   90.00
_cell.angle_gamma   90.00
#
_symmetry.space_group_name_H-M   'P 1'
#
loop_
_entity.id
_entity.type
_entity.pdbx_description
1 polymer ?
#
loop_
_entity_poly.entity_id
_entity_poly.type
_entity_poly.pdbx_seq_one_letter_code
_entity_poly.pdbx_strand_id
1 'polypeptide(L)'
;MNHPRTFIFLSVVGLLIAAAIVLSKKVPQDEMQLLFSKGVFPQSLMPKRVEPAAPRTGPHSVDEKLEPVVVDQKIESWDEVLQITGSIPRIAEIPWERAEIEKAIRANSGGKCRLLPPGAEVVPLPTVLGTSENPITSFRQTAFVVGLKMDPVARRTLPSLSKSSIEDYLSQHTLAVQASVIRAESGNSTFAGAVQAAFISRSSPTTTAVPESMIGEAIGNIHILGALPNSDDPEDQTARTIILAFAYSRDLLSQATNTLSTMPDYELLFMHLVKDDMADEPVIATFATTDGRATFQEIDPVNNSSMLTNPDVVASIRFEEFKMMGLYPADPVVTGVKNRVRFSTPTEKIRQQLRGSGATPGVPLQKLLDELHEGTVLARSPTR
;
A
#
# COMPACT_ATOMS: atom_id res chain seq x y z
N MET A 1 27.89 -21.98 37.77
CA MET A 1 26.68 -22.84 37.66
C MET A 1 25.86 -22.37 36.47
N ASN A 2 25.90 -23.19 35.41
CA ASN A 2 24.87 -23.45 34.41
C ASN A 2 23.82 -22.38 34.07
N HIS A 3 23.94 -21.85 32.84
CA HIS A 3 22.82 -21.61 31.93
C HIS A 3 22.03 -22.92 31.67
N PRO A 4 20.73 -22.91 31.25
CA PRO A 4 20.37 -22.34 29.95
C PRO A 4 18.93 -21.82 29.68
N ARG A 5 18.84 -21.07 28.56
CA ARG A 5 17.75 -20.94 27.57
C ARG A 5 16.51 -20.08 27.87
N THR A 6 16.47 -18.91 27.23
CA THR A 6 15.36 -18.56 26.32
C THR A 6 15.93 -17.79 25.13
N PHE A 7 15.66 -18.26 23.92
CA PHE A 7 16.13 -17.78 22.62
C PHE A 7 14.91 -17.71 21.67
N ILE A 8 15.05 -16.93 20.60
CA ILE A 8 14.24 -16.84 19.35
C ILE A 8 13.06 -15.83 19.34
N PHE A 9 13.24 -14.67 18.70
CA PHE A 9 12.71 -14.33 17.35
C PHE A 9 13.10 -12.90 16.94
N LEU A 10 14.28 -12.72 16.34
CA LEU A 10 14.75 -11.52 15.59
C LEU A 10 16.17 -11.81 15.03
N SER A 11 16.32 -12.76 14.10
CA SER A 11 17.66 -13.11 13.56
C SER A 11 17.68 -13.97 12.26
N VAL A 12 16.77 -13.77 11.30
CA VAL A 12 16.85 -14.49 10.00
C VAL A 12 16.79 -13.57 8.77
N VAL A 13 16.34 -12.32 8.93
CA VAL A 13 16.12 -11.34 7.85
C VAL A 13 17.43 -10.78 7.25
N GLY A 14 18.51 -10.73 8.04
CA GLY A 14 19.78 -10.12 7.61
C GLY A 14 20.69 -11.00 6.75
N LEU A 15 20.50 -12.32 6.71
CA LEU A 15 21.42 -13.24 6.01
C LEU A 15 21.09 -13.42 4.51
N LEU A 16 19.86 -13.08 4.08
CA LEU A 16 19.39 -13.31 2.71
C LEU A 16 19.54 -12.10 1.78
N ILE A 17 19.56 -10.88 2.34
CA ILE A 17 19.77 -9.62 1.59
C ILE A 17 21.22 -9.52 1.06
N ALA A 18 22.20 -10.06 1.80
CA ALA A 18 23.59 -10.09 1.35
C ALA A 18 23.83 -11.08 0.18
N ALA A 19 23.06 -12.17 0.10
CA ALA A 19 23.16 -13.14 -0.99
C ALA A 19 22.50 -12.61 -2.28
N ALA A 20 21.35 -11.94 -2.19
CA ALA A 20 20.63 -11.41 -3.35
C ALA A 20 21.38 -10.25 -4.04
N ILE A 21 22.00 -9.34 -3.26
CA ILE A 21 22.77 -8.21 -3.80
C ILE A 21 24.09 -8.67 -4.46
N VAL A 22 24.69 -9.76 -3.97
CA VAL A 22 25.90 -10.36 -4.60
C VAL A 22 25.54 -11.16 -5.85
N LEU A 23 24.37 -11.80 -5.91
CA LEU A 23 23.92 -12.57 -7.08
C LEU A 23 23.34 -11.70 -8.23
N SER A 24 23.03 -10.43 -7.97
CA SER A 24 22.53 -9.48 -8.98
C SER A 24 23.64 -8.89 -9.88
N LYS A 25 24.93 -9.05 -9.53
CA LYS A 25 26.04 -8.65 -10.40
C LYS A 25 26.58 -9.84 -11.17
N LYS A 26 26.52 -9.76 -12.51
CA LYS A 26 27.45 -10.46 -13.41
C LYS A 26 28.87 -10.02 -13.05
N VAL A 27 29.50 -10.71 -12.10
CA VAL A 27 30.94 -10.65 -11.89
C VAL A 27 31.60 -11.29 -13.12
N PRO A 28 32.54 -10.63 -13.79
CA PRO A 28 33.29 -11.23 -14.89
C PRO A 28 33.90 -12.56 -14.44
N GLN A 29 33.70 -13.63 -15.21
CA GLN A 29 34.11 -15.00 -14.88
C GLN A 29 35.61 -15.15 -14.55
N ASP A 30 36.44 -14.17 -14.92
CA ASP A 30 37.89 -14.21 -14.75
C ASP A 30 38.35 -13.92 -13.31
N GLU A 31 37.54 -13.25 -12.48
CA GLU A 31 37.87 -13.05 -11.05
C GLU A 31 37.44 -14.22 -10.16
N MET A 32 36.49 -15.06 -10.60
CA MET A 32 36.07 -16.23 -9.83
C MET A 32 37.07 -17.38 -9.89
N GLN A 33 37.86 -17.52 -10.96
CA GLN A 33 38.85 -18.62 -11.05
C GLN A 33 39.97 -18.49 -10.01
N LEU A 34 40.29 -17.28 -9.55
CA LEU A 34 41.29 -17.09 -8.49
C LEU A 34 40.78 -17.60 -7.12
N LEU A 35 39.48 -17.47 -6.85
CA LEU A 35 38.85 -17.93 -5.60
C LEU A 35 38.58 -19.44 -5.57
N PHE A 36 38.37 -20.08 -6.73
CA PHE A 36 38.18 -21.54 -6.82
C PHE A 36 39.49 -22.36 -6.77
N SER A 37 40.65 -21.73 -6.91
CA SER A 37 41.96 -22.40 -6.75
C SER A 37 42.34 -22.76 -5.31
N LYS A 38 41.56 -22.31 -4.30
CA LYS A 38 41.85 -22.51 -2.87
C LYS A 38 40.93 -23.50 -2.14
N GLY A 39 40.21 -24.35 -2.86
CA GLY A 39 39.76 -25.65 -2.33
C GLY A 39 38.76 -25.64 -1.16
N VAL A 40 37.73 -24.80 -1.21
CA VAL A 40 36.60 -24.88 -0.27
C VAL A 40 35.30 -24.91 -1.08
N PHE A 41 34.63 -26.06 -1.09
CA PHE A 41 33.24 -26.40 -1.48
C PHE A 41 33.11 -27.57 -2.48
N PRO A 42 32.16 -28.51 -2.26
CA PRO A 42 31.95 -29.68 -3.14
C PRO A 42 31.18 -29.33 -4.42
N GLN A 43 31.57 -29.92 -5.54
CA GLN A 43 31.05 -29.70 -6.89
C GLN A 43 29.58 -30.16 -7.16
N SER A 44 28.78 -30.53 -6.17
CA SER A 44 27.50 -31.23 -6.41
C SER A 44 26.24 -30.36 -6.44
N LEU A 45 26.36 -29.03 -6.56
CA LEU A 45 25.20 -28.11 -6.61
C LEU A 45 25.28 -27.15 -7.81
N MET A 46 25.39 -27.70 -9.03
CA MET A 46 25.17 -26.93 -10.26
C MET A 46 23.76 -27.20 -10.81
N PRO A 47 22.89 -26.19 -10.95
CA PRO A 47 21.64 -26.35 -11.69
C PRO A 47 21.93 -26.50 -13.19
N LYS A 48 21.19 -27.40 -13.85
CA LYS A 48 21.26 -27.61 -15.30
C LYS A 48 20.94 -26.30 -16.05
N ARG A 49 21.81 -25.99 -17.02
CA ARG A 49 21.70 -24.93 -18.02
C ARG A 49 20.31 -24.94 -18.67
N VAL A 50 19.50 -23.90 -18.42
CA VAL A 50 18.33 -23.56 -19.24
C VAL A 50 18.76 -22.41 -20.14
N GLU A 51 18.76 -22.64 -21.45
CA GLU A 51 19.08 -21.63 -22.44
C GLU A 51 17.97 -20.57 -22.49
N PRO A 52 18.29 -19.26 -22.53
CA PRO A 52 17.28 -18.22 -22.68
C PRO A 52 16.78 -18.19 -24.14
N ALA A 53 15.45 -18.21 -24.30
CA ALA A 53 14.81 -17.98 -25.58
C ALA A 53 15.09 -16.56 -26.08
N ALA A 54 15.36 -16.44 -27.38
CA ALA A 54 15.69 -15.19 -28.06
C ALA A 54 14.56 -14.13 -27.97
N PRO A 55 14.90 -12.82 -27.94
CA PRO A 55 13.90 -11.76 -27.87
C PRO A 55 13.19 -11.60 -29.22
N ARG A 56 11.86 -11.73 -29.21
CA ARG A 56 11.02 -11.34 -30.34
C ARG A 56 10.89 -9.82 -30.36
N THR A 57 11.53 -9.19 -31.34
CA THR A 57 11.33 -7.79 -31.71
C THR A 57 10.10 -7.66 -32.60
N GLY A 58 9.12 -6.87 -32.19
CA GLY A 58 8.01 -6.44 -33.04
C GLY A 58 7.20 -5.34 -32.33
N PRO A 59 6.90 -4.21 -32.99
CA PRO A 59 6.03 -3.18 -32.42
C PRO A 59 4.58 -3.57 -32.71
N HIS A 60 3.83 -3.94 -31.67
CA HIS A 60 2.39 -4.13 -31.78
C HIS A 60 1.70 -3.13 -30.85
N SER A 61 1.34 -1.99 -31.43
CA SER A 61 0.17 -1.23 -31.01
C SER A 61 -1.05 -2.02 -31.45
N VAL A 62 -1.67 -2.75 -30.54
CA VAL A 62 -3.00 -3.34 -30.75
C VAL A 62 -3.83 -2.88 -29.56
N ASP A 63 -4.80 -2.02 -29.83
CA ASP A 63 -5.97 -1.84 -28.98
C ASP A 63 -6.75 -3.16 -28.99
N GLU A 64 -6.22 -4.16 -28.30
CA GLU A 64 -6.91 -5.40 -28.05
C GLU A 64 -7.87 -5.10 -26.90
N LYS A 65 -9.16 -4.93 -27.24
CA LYS A 65 -10.23 -4.95 -26.23
C LYS A 65 -10.19 -6.33 -25.57
N LEU A 66 -9.45 -6.41 -24.48
CA LEU A 66 -9.38 -7.59 -23.65
C LEU A 66 -10.76 -7.83 -23.04
N GLU A 67 -11.38 -8.95 -23.39
CA GLU A 67 -12.70 -9.33 -22.90
C GLU A 67 -12.62 -9.76 -21.42
N PRO A 68 -13.63 -9.42 -20.60
CA PRO A 68 -13.64 -9.78 -19.19
C PRO A 68 -13.67 -11.30 -18.98
N VAL A 69 -13.05 -11.76 -17.90
CA VAL A 69 -13.10 -13.18 -17.51
C VAL A 69 -14.47 -13.45 -16.87
N VAL A 70 -15.29 -14.28 -17.52
CA VAL A 70 -16.59 -14.71 -17.01
C VAL A 70 -16.43 -15.98 -16.19
N VAL A 71 -16.85 -15.95 -14.92
CA VAL A 71 -16.91 -17.12 -14.06
C VAL A 71 -18.40 -17.41 -13.79
N ASP A 72 -18.95 -18.40 -14.49
CA ASP A 72 -20.33 -18.87 -14.30
C ASP A 72 -20.47 -19.58 -12.94
N GLN A 73 -20.74 -18.80 -11.90
CA GLN A 73 -21.16 -19.28 -10.60
C GLN A 73 -22.56 -18.72 -10.31
N LYS A 74 -23.48 -19.60 -9.92
CA LYS A 74 -24.79 -19.20 -9.46
C LYS A 74 -24.63 -18.52 -8.10
N ILE A 75 -24.66 -17.20 -8.09
CA ILE A 75 -24.63 -16.38 -6.88
C ILE A 75 -26.05 -15.89 -6.64
N GLU A 76 -26.65 -16.32 -5.52
CA GLU A 76 -28.06 -16.06 -5.19
C GLU A 76 -28.23 -14.88 -4.23
N SER A 77 -27.15 -14.38 -3.61
CA SER A 77 -27.22 -13.25 -2.67
C SER A 77 -25.93 -12.42 -2.57
N TRP A 78 -26.07 -11.17 -2.10
CA TRP A 78 -24.94 -10.30 -1.77
C TRP A 78 -24.02 -10.86 -0.68
N ASP A 79 -24.58 -11.62 0.26
CA ASP A 79 -23.80 -12.25 1.32
C ASP A 79 -22.84 -13.31 0.75
N GLU A 80 -23.25 -14.05 -0.29
CA GLU A 80 -22.37 -15.00 -0.98
C GLU A 80 -21.23 -14.29 -1.71
N VAL A 81 -21.51 -13.16 -2.36
CA VAL A 81 -20.49 -12.32 -3.01
C VAL A 81 -19.45 -11.87 -1.99
N LEU A 82 -19.89 -11.38 -0.84
CA LEU A 82 -19.03 -10.93 0.25
C LEU A 82 -18.29 -12.08 0.92
N GLN A 83 -18.84 -13.29 0.94
CA GLN A 83 -18.12 -14.48 1.40
C GLN A 83 -17.01 -14.89 0.42
N ILE A 84 -17.28 -14.82 -0.89
CA ILE A 84 -16.32 -15.18 -1.95
C ILE A 84 -15.18 -14.16 -2.02
N THR A 85 -15.53 -12.87 -1.98
CA THR A 85 -14.56 -11.77 -2.15
C THR A 85 -13.94 -11.29 -0.85
N GLY A 86 -14.52 -11.69 0.29
CA GLY A 86 -14.14 -11.28 1.64
C GLY A 86 -14.90 -10.03 2.08
N SER A 87 -15.49 -10.07 3.28
CA SER A 87 -16.15 -8.91 3.88
C SER A 87 -15.17 -8.09 4.71
N ILE A 88 -15.29 -6.77 4.61
CA ILE A 88 -14.56 -5.84 5.48
C ILE A 88 -15.41 -5.57 6.72
N PRO A 89 -14.87 -5.71 7.94
CA PRO A 89 -15.65 -5.46 9.15
C PRO A 89 -16.11 -4.01 9.20
N ARG A 90 -17.35 -3.78 9.66
CA ARG A 90 -17.89 -2.42 9.81
C ARG A 90 -17.43 -1.79 11.10
N ILE A 91 -17.21 -0.48 11.06
CA ILE A 91 -16.95 0.36 12.22
C ILE A 91 -18.04 1.42 12.33
N ALA A 92 -18.42 1.72 13.57
CA ALA A 92 -19.49 2.70 13.85
C ALA A 92 -19.00 4.15 13.71
N GLU A 93 -17.73 4.40 14.03
CA GLU A 93 -17.13 5.73 14.04
C GLU A 93 -15.66 5.67 13.62
N ILE A 94 -15.13 6.83 13.25
CA ILE A 94 -13.72 6.98 12.86
C ILE A 94 -12.86 6.94 14.13
N PRO A 95 -11.90 6.02 14.25
CA PRO A 95 -11.00 5.95 15.41
C PRO A 95 -9.94 7.06 15.29
N TRP A 96 -10.22 8.23 15.84
CA TRP A 96 -9.34 9.40 15.75
C TRP A 96 -8.14 9.29 16.69
N GLU A 97 -8.32 8.63 17.83
CA GLU A 97 -7.31 8.55 18.88
C GLU A 97 -6.51 7.24 18.77
N ARG A 98 -5.23 7.30 19.16
CA ARG A 98 -4.32 6.15 19.09
C ARG A 98 -4.89 4.88 19.72
N ALA A 99 -5.48 4.99 20.91
CA ALA A 99 -6.03 3.84 21.64
C ALA A 99 -7.21 3.19 20.90
N GLU A 100 -8.01 3.99 20.18
CA GLU A 100 -9.13 3.52 19.36
C GLU A 100 -8.61 2.79 18.13
N ILE A 101 -7.57 3.33 17.48
CA ILE A 101 -6.90 2.71 16.33
C ILE A 101 -6.32 1.35 16.73
N GLU A 102 -5.58 1.28 17.84
CA GLU A 102 -5.01 0.02 18.33
C GLU A 102 -6.10 -1.00 18.68
N LYS A 103 -7.23 -0.54 19.24
CA LYS A 103 -8.40 -1.40 19.50
C LYS A 103 -9.00 -1.93 18.21
N ALA A 104 -9.15 -1.09 17.18
CA ALA A 104 -9.65 -1.50 15.87
C ALA A 104 -8.71 -2.48 15.17
N ILE A 105 -7.39 -2.26 15.22
CA ILE A 105 -6.39 -3.20 14.68
C ILE A 105 -6.49 -4.57 15.37
N ARG A 106 -6.64 -4.60 16.70
CA ARG A 106 -6.81 -5.87 17.44
C ARG A 106 -8.12 -6.58 17.07
N ALA A 107 -9.19 -5.81 16.84
CA ALA A 107 -10.48 -6.37 16.41
C ALA A 107 -10.43 -6.92 14.98
N ASN A 108 -9.60 -6.35 14.11
CA ASN A 108 -9.40 -6.79 12.73
C ASN A 108 -7.95 -7.24 12.45
N SER A 109 -7.44 -8.22 13.21
CA SER A 109 -6.05 -8.68 13.08
C SER A 109 -5.70 -9.26 11.71
N GLY A 110 -6.72 -9.71 10.95
CA GLY A 110 -6.58 -10.24 9.59
C GLY A 110 -6.51 -9.17 8.50
N GLY A 111 -6.87 -7.92 8.81
CA GLY A 111 -6.97 -6.80 7.86
C GLY A 111 -5.64 -6.22 7.39
N LYS A 112 -4.54 -6.95 7.49
CA LYS A 112 -3.21 -6.51 7.03
C LYS A 112 -3.18 -6.41 5.51
N CYS A 113 -2.61 -5.33 5.01
CA CYS A 113 -2.27 -5.22 3.60
C CYS A 113 -1.26 -6.30 3.23
N ARG A 114 -1.45 -6.95 2.08
CA ARG A 114 -0.60 -8.05 1.61
C ARG A 114 0.05 -7.69 0.29
N LEU A 115 1.29 -8.11 0.12
CA LEU A 115 1.94 -8.01 -1.19
C LEU A 115 1.33 -9.02 -2.17
N LEU A 116 1.13 -8.56 -3.41
CA LEU A 116 0.87 -9.47 -4.52
C LEU A 116 2.09 -10.34 -4.80
N PRO A 117 1.88 -11.61 -5.21
CA PRO A 117 2.96 -12.50 -5.56
C PRO A 117 3.66 -12.00 -6.84
N PRO A 118 5.00 -12.18 -6.97
CA PRO A 118 5.73 -11.76 -8.16
C PRO A 118 5.15 -12.34 -9.44
N GLY A 119 5.12 -11.54 -10.51
CA GLY A 119 4.52 -11.89 -11.80
C GLY A 119 3.01 -11.72 -11.87
N ALA A 120 2.32 -11.41 -10.75
CA ALA A 120 0.91 -11.02 -10.80
C ALA A 120 0.74 -9.70 -11.57
N GLU A 121 -0.33 -9.62 -12.35
CA GLU A 121 -0.75 -8.41 -13.04
C GLU A 121 -1.16 -7.33 -12.04
N VAL A 122 -0.72 -6.09 -12.25
CA VAL A 122 -1.00 -4.99 -11.34
C VAL A 122 -2.48 -4.63 -11.42
N VAL A 123 -2.98 -4.29 -12.61
CA VAL A 123 -4.39 -3.99 -12.85
C VAL A 123 -4.96 -5.12 -13.70
N PRO A 124 -5.50 -6.19 -13.08
CA PRO A 124 -6.09 -7.28 -13.84
C PRO A 124 -7.37 -6.84 -14.52
N LEU A 125 -7.75 -7.56 -15.57
CA LEU A 125 -9.04 -7.35 -16.22
C LEU A 125 -10.21 -7.54 -15.24
N PRO A 126 -11.29 -6.76 -15.40
CA PRO A 126 -12.49 -6.95 -14.61
C PRO A 126 -12.98 -8.40 -14.71
N THR A 127 -13.32 -8.99 -13.57
CA THR A 127 -13.89 -10.33 -13.50
C THR A 127 -15.39 -10.21 -13.32
N VAL A 128 -16.17 -10.86 -14.19
CA VAL A 128 -17.63 -10.92 -14.07
C VAL A 128 -18.00 -12.20 -13.33
N LEU A 129 -18.69 -12.02 -12.22
CA LEU A 129 -19.23 -13.06 -11.35
C LEU A 129 -20.76 -13.05 -11.44
N GLY A 130 -21.40 -14.14 -11.05
CA GLY A 130 -22.88 -14.25 -10.98
C GLY A 130 -23.49 -14.82 -12.26
N THR A 131 -24.81 -14.68 -12.39
CA THR A 131 -25.55 -15.14 -13.57
C THR A 131 -25.65 -14.03 -14.62
N SER A 132 -25.97 -14.39 -15.86
CA SER A 132 -26.23 -13.42 -16.94
C SER A 132 -27.37 -12.44 -16.62
N GLU A 133 -28.27 -12.80 -15.72
CA GLU A 133 -29.42 -11.99 -15.29
C GLU A 133 -29.11 -11.06 -14.11
N ASN A 134 -28.02 -11.31 -13.36
CA ASN A 134 -27.56 -10.45 -12.26
C ASN A 134 -26.02 -10.44 -12.24
N PRO A 135 -25.36 -9.83 -13.24
CA PRO A 135 -23.91 -9.80 -13.30
C PRO A 135 -23.33 -8.90 -12.21
N ILE A 136 -22.24 -9.36 -11.61
CA ILE A 136 -21.49 -8.64 -10.58
C ILE A 136 -20.06 -8.52 -11.07
N THR A 137 -19.58 -7.29 -11.23
CA THR A 137 -18.23 -7.04 -11.75
C THR A 137 -17.28 -6.73 -10.60
N SER A 138 -16.21 -7.51 -10.50
CA SER A 138 -15.11 -7.29 -9.56
C SER A 138 -13.94 -6.63 -10.25
N PHE A 139 -13.49 -5.51 -9.68
CA PHE A 139 -12.34 -4.73 -10.10
C PHE A 139 -11.24 -4.81 -9.05
N ARG A 140 -9.97 -4.82 -9.47
CA ARG A 140 -8.84 -4.47 -8.60
C ARG A 140 -8.17 -3.23 -9.16
N GLN A 141 -8.30 -2.12 -8.43
CA GLN A 141 -7.84 -0.81 -8.88
C GLN A 141 -6.78 -0.26 -7.95
N THR A 142 -5.83 0.47 -8.53
CA THR A 142 -4.83 1.21 -7.77
C THR A 142 -5.48 2.44 -7.14
N ALA A 143 -5.45 2.52 -5.81
CA ALA A 143 -5.95 3.66 -5.05
C ALA A 143 -4.91 4.80 -4.95
N PHE A 144 -3.63 4.44 -4.80
CA PHE A 144 -2.49 5.37 -4.82
C PHE A 144 -1.16 4.62 -4.97
N VAL A 145 -0.11 5.33 -5.36
CA VAL A 145 1.25 4.82 -5.55
C VAL A 145 2.22 5.45 -4.54
N VAL A 146 3.00 4.61 -3.87
CA VAL A 146 4.05 4.98 -2.93
C VAL A 146 5.41 4.82 -3.59
N GLY A 147 6.19 5.89 -3.59
CA GLY A 147 7.60 5.88 -3.92
C GLY A 147 8.44 5.98 -2.66
N LEU A 148 9.55 5.27 -2.65
CA LEU A 148 10.52 5.34 -1.56
C LEU A 148 11.71 6.21 -1.97
N LYS A 149 12.25 6.96 -1.03
CA LYS A 149 13.51 7.67 -1.21
C LYS A 149 14.35 7.60 0.06
N MET A 150 15.65 7.78 -0.09
CA MET A 150 16.53 7.90 1.06
C MET A 150 16.27 9.22 1.79
N ASP A 151 16.21 9.16 3.11
CA ASP A 151 16.22 10.35 3.96
C ASP A 151 17.52 11.16 3.71
N PRO A 152 17.46 12.48 3.51
CA PRO A 152 18.64 13.28 3.18
C PRO A 152 19.77 13.24 4.22
N VAL A 153 19.44 13.05 5.50
CA VAL A 153 20.41 12.93 6.60
C VAL A 153 21.04 11.55 6.56
N ALA A 154 20.21 10.49 6.49
CA ALA A 154 20.69 9.10 6.37
C ALA A 154 21.53 8.89 5.10
N ARG A 155 21.18 9.56 4.01
CA ARG A 155 21.93 9.54 2.74
C ARG A 155 23.40 9.95 2.90
N ARG A 156 23.72 10.80 3.89
CA ARG A 156 25.09 11.25 4.17
C ARG A 156 25.89 10.23 4.98
N THR A 157 25.21 9.37 5.73
CA THR A 157 25.83 8.36 6.60
C THR A 157 25.94 7.00 5.95
N LEU A 158 25.30 6.79 4.79
CA LEU A 158 25.43 5.55 4.02
C LEU A 158 26.86 5.35 3.49
N PRO A 159 27.40 4.12 3.56
CA PRO A 159 28.65 3.78 2.91
C PRO A 159 28.59 4.04 1.40
N SER A 160 29.63 4.67 0.85
CA SER A 160 29.67 5.04 -0.58
C SER A 160 29.46 3.86 -1.53
N LEU A 161 29.91 2.66 -1.14
CA LEU A 161 29.81 1.42 -1.94
C LEU A 161 28.36 0.93 -2.10
N SER A 162 27.52 1.08 -1.08
CA SER A 162 26.13 0.59 -1.08
C SER A 162 25.13 1.71 -1.39
N LYS A 163 25.50 2.97 -1.15
CA LYS A 163 24.67 4.15 -1.36
C LYS A 163 24.05 4.22 -2.77
N SER A 164 24.86 4.13 -3.83
CA SER A 164 24.34 4.21 -5.20
C SER A 164 23.38 3.07 -5.51
N SER A 165 23.73 1.84 -5.14
CA SER A 165 22.86 0.68 -5.36
C SER A 165 21.53 0.77 -4.62
N ILE A 166 21.52 1.30 -3.39
CA ILE A 166 20.27 1.51 -2.64
C ILE A 166 19.44 2.62 -3.29
N GLU A 167 20.05 3.75 -3.66
CA GLU A 167 19.34 4.85 -4.32
C GLU A 167 18.77 4.41 -5.67
N ASP A 168 19.54 3.68 -6.46
CA ASP A 168 19.12 3.10 -7.73
C ASP A 168 17.94 2.16 -7.51
N TYR A 169 18.03 1.25 -6.54
CA TYR A 169 16.94 0.34 -6.18
C TYR A 169 15.64 1.09 -5.83
N LEU A 170 15.71 2.08 -4.94
CA LEU A 170 14.53 2.84 -4.50
C LEU A 170 13.95 3.69 -5.64
N SER A 171 14.79 4.23 -6.52
CA SER A 171 14.35 5.03 -7.66
C SER A 171 13.70 4.21 -8.78
N GLN A 172 14.05 2.92 -8.89
CA GLN A 172 13.53 2.02 -9.93
C GLN A 172 12.24 1.31 -9.54
N HIS A 173 11.86 1.35 -8.26
CA HIS A 173 10.69 0.62 -7.77
C HIS A 173 9.66 1.54 -7.12
N THR A 174 8.41 1.10 -7.19
CA THR A 174 7.25 1.75 -6.56
C THR A 174 6.31 0.68 -6.00
N LEU A 175 5.43 1.10 -5.11
CA LEU A 175 4.38 0.27 -4.53
C LEU A 175 3.04 0.86 -4.93
N ALA A 176 2.24 0.13 -5.71
CA ALA A 176 0.86 0.52 -5.97
C ALA A 176 -0.04 -0.15 -4.93
N VAL A 177 -0.72 0.65 -4.11
CA VAL A 177 -1.71 0.15 -3.15
C VAL A 177 -3.05 0.03 -3.86
N GLN A 178 -3.66 -1.14 -3.75
CA GLN A 178 -4.82 -1.54 -4.54
C GLN A 178 -5.95 -2.00 -3.66
N ALA A 179 -7.16 -1.63 -4.06
CA ALA A 179 -8.38 -2.09 -3.42
C ALA A 179 -9.21 -2.89 -4.42
N SER A 180 -9.88 -3.91 -3.91
CA SER A 180 -10.90 -4.63 -4.66
C SER A 180 -12.23 -3.92 -4.50
N VAL A 181 -12.94 -3.75 -5.60
CA VAL A 181 -14.24 -3.10 -5.66
C VAL A 181 -15.19 -4.01 -6.40
N ILE A 182 -16.37 -4.23 -5.84
CA ILE A 182 -17.45 -4.92 -6.51
C ILE A 182 -18.47 -3.89 -6.98
N ARG A 183 -18.97 -4.06 -8.20
CA ARG A 183 -20.10 -3.31 -8.76
C ARG A 183 -21.25 -4.26 -9.06
N ALA A 184 -22.41 -3.90 -8.53
CA ALA A 184 -23.70 -4.48 -8.84
C ALA A 184 -24.17 -4.10 -10.24
N GLU A 185 -25.09 -4.89 -10.82
CA GLU A 185 -25.87 -4.45 -11.98
C GLU A 185 -26.64 -3.14 -11.73
N SER A 186 -27.12 -2.93 -10.50
CA SER A 186 -27.78 -1.68 -10.08
C SER A 186 -26.88 -0.44 -10.12
N GLY A 187 -25.58 -0.59 -10.44
CA GLY A 187 -24.59 0.49 -10.44
C GLY A 187 -23.92 0.71 -9.08
N ASN A 188 -24.53 0.21 -8.00
CA ASN A 188 -23.98 0.33 -6.65
C ASN A 188 -22.63 -0.38 -6.54
N SER A 189 -21.63 0.35 -6.04
CA SER A 189 -20.27 -0.13 -5.90
C SER A 189 -19.85 -0.15 -4.44
N THR A 190 -19.16 -1.21 -4.00
CA THR A 190 -18.68 -1.37 -2.62
C THR A 190 -17.27 -1.93 -2.60
N PHE A 191 -16.49 -1.60 -1.58
CA PHE A 191 -15.20 -2.25 -1.36
C PHE A 191 -15.38 -3.73 -1.01
N ALA A 192 -14.43 -4.54 -1.48
CA ALA A 192 -14.38 -5.97 -1.28
C ALA A 192 -13.03 -6.38 -0.69
N GLY A 193 -13.07 -7.37 0.20
CA GLY A 193 -11.90 -8.15 0.60
C GLY A 193 -10.75 -7.37 1.23
N ALA A 194 -9.54 -7.78 0.86
CA ALA A 194 -8.29 -7.25 1.40
C ALA A 194 -7.71 -6.16 0.48
N VAL A 195 -7.09 -5.16 1.11
CA VAL A 195 -6.22 -4.20 0.42
C VAL A 195 -4.89 -4.90 0.15
N GLN A 196 -4.39 -4.75 -1.06
CA GLN A 196 -3.16 -5.37 -1.52
C GLN A 196 -2.16 -4.32 -1.98
N ALA A 197 -0.90 -4.67 -2.01
CA ALA A 197 0.15 -3.83 -2.57
C ALA A 197 0.87 -4.58 -3.69
N ALA A 198 0.96 -3.96 -4.85
CA ALA A 198 1.78 -4.43 -5.94
C ALA A 198 3.16 -3.77 -5.85
N PHE A 199 4.21 -4.57 -5.68
CA PHE A 199 5.59 -4.08 -5.80
C PHE A 199 6.01 -4.10 -7.26
N ILE A 200 6.39 -2.96 -7.82
CA ILE A 200 6.48 -2.76 -9.26
C ILE A 200 7.84 -2.17 -9.62
N SER A 201 8.41 -2.64 -10.73
CA SER A 201 9.54 -1.96 -11.37
C SER A 201 9.03 -0.91 -12.34
N ARG A 202 9.56 0.31 -12.29
CA ARG A 202 9.16 1.41 -13.18
C ARG A 202 9.40 1.10 -14.66
N SER A 203 10.30 0.16 -14.97
CA SER A 203 10.55 -0.30 -16.34
C SER A 203 9.53 -1.34 -16.84
N SER A 204 8.80 -1.99 -15.93
CA SER A 204 7.75 -2.97 -16.23
C SER A 204 6.55 -2.74 -15.30
N PRO A 205 5.78 -1.65 -15.52
CA PRO A 205 4.83 -1.19 -14.54
C PRO A 205 3.56 -2.04 -14.43
N THR A 206 3.32 -2.95 -15.38
CA THR A 206 2.10 -3.76 -15.48
C THR A 206 2.15 -5.07 -14.69
N THR A 207 3.33 -5.50 -14.24
CA THR A 207 3.51 -6.74 -13.49
C THR A 207 4.28 -6.51 -12.21
N THR A 208 4.01 -7.34 -11.21
CA THR A 208 4.70 -7.27 -9.92
C THR A 208 6.12 -7.84 -10.03
N ALA A 209 7.09 -7.09 -9.51
CA ALA A 209 8.48 -7.50 -9.37
C ALA A 209 8.69 -8.32 -8.09
N VAL A 210 9.87 -8.95 -7.96
CA VAL A 210 10.27 -9.63 -6.73
C VAL A 210 10.64 -8.56 -5.68
N PRO A 211 9.89 -8.44 -4.57
CA PRO A 211 10.21 -7.49 -3.51
C PRO A 211 11.37 -8.01 -2.65
N GLU A 212 12.17 -7.10 -2.13
CA GLU A 212 13.06 -7.41 -1.00
C GLU A 212 12.20 -7.74 0.23
N SER A 213 12.66 -8.68 1.07
CA SER A 213 11.89 -9.19 2.22
C SER A 213 11.35 -8.08 3.15
N MET A 214 12.16 -7.05 3.38
CA MET A 214 11.83 -5.86 4.16
C MET A 214 10.59 -5.10 3.66
N ILE A 215 10.31 -5.13 2.35
CA ILE A 215 9.14 -4.46 1.76
C ILE A 215 7.86 -5.15 2.21
N GLY A 216 7.87 -6.49 2.32
CA GLY A 216 6.72 -7.24 2.81
C GLY A 216 6.38 -6.94 4.27
N GLU A 217 7.40 -6.82 5.11
CA GLU A 217 7.22 -6.44 6.52
C GLU A 217 6.65 -5.01 6.64
N ALA A 218 7.19 -4.07 5.86
CA ALA A 218 6.72 -2.68 5.86
C ALA A 218 5.27 -2.54 5.37
N ILE A 219 4.89 -3.27 4.32
CA ILE A 219 3.50 -3.30 3.82
C ILE A 219 2.54 -3.86 4.88
N GLY A 220 3.00 -4.84 5.67
CA GLY A 220 2.23 -5.38 6.79
C GLY A 220 1.86 -4.37 7.87
N ASN A 221 2.42 -3.15 7.87
CA ASN A 221 2.06 -2.06 8.78
C ASN A 221 0.80 -1.29 8.35
N ILE A 222 0.33 -1.46 7.10
CA ILE A 222 -0.95 -0.93 6.65
C ILE A 222 -2.06 -1.91 7.06
N HIS A 223 -3.02 -1.44 7.86
CA HIS A 223 -4.11 -2.27 8.39
C HIS A 223 -5.46 -1.65 8.09
N ILE A 224 -6.38 -2.43 7.55
CA ILE A 224 -7.79 -2.05 7.43
C ILE A 224 -8.38 -2.04 8.84
N LEU A 225 -8.88 -0.89 9.28
CA LEU A 225 -9.59 -0.74 10.55
C LEU A 225 -11.05 -1.18 10.40
N GLY A 226 -11.64 -0.84 9.26
CA GLY A 226 -12.98 -1.26 8.90
C GLY A 226 -13.60 -0.36 7.85
N ALA A 227 -14.82 -0.71 7.46
CA ALA A 227 -15.64 0.05 6.55
C ALA A 227 -16.67 0.89 7.31
N LEU A 228 -16.91 2.11 6.83
CA LEU A 228 -18.01 2.93 7.34
C LEU A 228 -19.29 2.63 6.55
N PRO A 229 -20.39 2.29 7.23
CA PRO A 229 -21.67 2.08 6.57
C PRO A 229 -22.15 3.38 5.91
N ASN A 230 -23.03 3.24 4.92
CA ASN A 230 -23.75 4.38 4.39
C ASN A 230 -24.63 4.97 5.50
N SER A 231 -24.48 6.27 5.74
CA SER A 231 -25.24 6.99 6.77
C SER A 231 -26.66 7.30 6.34
N ASP A 232 -26.86 7.39 5.02
CA ASP A 232 -28.12 7.84 4.43
C ASP A 232 -29.15 6.71 4.40
N ASP A 233 -28.67 5.46 4.45
CA ASP A 233 -29.48 4.25 4.56
C ASP A 233 -28.78 3.21 5.45
N PRO A 234 -29.26 2.98 6.70
CA PRO A 234 -28.67 1.99 7.59
C PRO A 234 -28.91 0.54 7.15
N GLU A 235 -29.86 0.29 6.23
CA GLU A 235 -30.08 -1.02 5.62
C GLU A 235 -29.16 -1.26 4.42
N ASP A 236 -28.59 -0.19 3.85
CA ASP A 236 -27.63 -0.27 2.77
C ASP A 236 -26.36 -0.97 3.24
N GLN A 237 -26.12 -2.12 2.62
CA GLN A 237 -24.97 -2.93 2.94
C GLN A 237 -23.67 -2.43 2.29
N THR A 238 -23.77 -1.44 1.39
CA THR A 238 -22.63 -0.93 0.65
C THR A 238 -21.76 -0.03 1.54
N ALA A 239 -20.47 -0.37 1.53
CA ALA A 239 -19.44 0.34 2.23
C ALA A 239 -18.64 1.13 1.19
N ARG A 240 -19.01 2.39 0.97
CA ARG A 240 -18.30 3.29 0.05
C ARG A 240 -16.99 3.82 0.61
N THR A 241 -16.74 3.69 1.91
CA THR A 241 -15.51 4.19 2.54
C THR A 241 -14.87 3.15 3.43
N ILE A 242 -13.60 2.86 3.20
CA ILE A 242 -12.77 2.03 4.09
C ILE A 242 -11.70 2.88 4.75
N ILE A 243 -11.46 2.60 6.03
CA ILE A 243 -10.44 3.28 6.83
C ILE A 243 -9.30 2.32 7.09
N LEU A 244 -8.09 2.79 6.82
CA LEU A 244 -6.84 2.10 7.10
C LEU A 244 -6.02 2.88 8.12
N ALA A 245 -5.24 2.18 8.93
CA ALA A 245 -4.17 2.75 9.72
C ALA A 245 -2.82 2.44 9.07
N PHE A 246 -1.94 3.42 9.07
CA PHE A 246 -0.54 3.28 8.72
C PHE A 246 0.32 3.58 9.94
N ALA A 247 1.02 2.54 10.43
CA ALA A 247 1.93 2.68 11.56
C ALA A 247 3.28 3.28 11.10
N TYR A 248 3.78 4.28 11.82
CA TYR A 248 5.10 4.86 11.59
C TYR A 248 5.79 5.25 12.90
N SER A 249 7.12 5.31 12.86
CA SER A 249 7.92 5.80 13.98
C SER A 249 8.02 7.32 13.89
N ARG A 250 7.45 8.03 14.87
CA ARG A 250 7.65 9.47 14.99
C ARG A 250 9.02 9.72 15.61
N ASP A 251 9.91 10.39 14.89
CA ASP A 251 11.16 10.90 15.44
C ASP A 251 10.84 12.07 16.41
N LEU A 252 10.34 11.73 17.60
CA LEU A 252 10.37 12.65 18.72
C LEU A 252 11.78 12.61 19.29
N LEU A 253 12.65 13.51 18.82
CA LEU A 253 13.88 13.89 19.50
C LEU A 253 13.53 14.49 20.87
N SER A 254 13.13 13.65 21.82
CA SER A 254 12.97 14.06 23.21
C SER A 254 14.37 14.14 23.81
N GLN A 255 14.95 15.35 23.80
CA GLN A 255 16.28 15.63 24.34
C GLN A 255 16.40 15.44 25.87
N ALA A 256 15.34 15.03 26.56
CA ALA A 256 15.30 15.06 28.03
C ALA A 256 15.37 13.69 28.72
N THR A 257 15.16 12.57 28.01
CA THR A 257 15.13 11.24 28.64
C THR A 257 15.63 10.18 27.67
N ASN A 258 16.70 9.46 28.02
CA ASN A 258 17.31 8.34 27.27
C ASN A 258 16.40 7.11 27.08
N THR A 259 15.09 7.27 27.15
CA THR A 259 14.09 6.28 26.78
C THR A 259 13.45 6.75 25.48
N LEU A 260 13.99 6.29 24.35
CA LEU A 260 13.31 6.32 23.07
C LEU A 260 11.98 5.58 23.25
N SER A 261 10.89 6.33 23.43
CA SER A 261 9.54 5.78 23.34
C SER A 261 9.30 5.45 21.86
N THR A 262 9.70 4.26 21.45
CA THR A 262 9.50 3.66 20.11
C THR A 262 8.05 3.23 19.87
N MET A 263 7.08 3.80 20.59
CA MET A 263 5.69 3.45 20.38
C MET A 263 5.23 3.96 19.01
N PRO A 264 4.83 3.07 18.08
CA PRO A 264 4.44 3.47 16.72
C PRO A 264 3.24 4.40 16.78
N ASP A 265 3.28 5.55 16.12
CA ASP A 265 2.10 6.40 15.92
C ASP A 265 1.38 5.99 14.63
N TYR A 266 0.15 6.45 14.44
CA TYR A 266 -0.68 6.04 13.31
C TYR A 266 -1.21 7.24 12.52
N GLU A 267 -1.05 7.23 11.20
CA GLU A 267 -1.91 8.04 10.34
C GLU A 267 -3.09 7.20 9.84
N LEU A 268 -4.19 7.88 9.51
CA LEU A 268 -5.36 7.27 8.91
C LEU A 268 -5.35 7.51 7.40
N LEU A 269 -5.69 6.48 6.63
CA LEU A 269 -6.03 6.60 5.22
C LEU A 269 -7.50 6.24 5.02
N PHE A 270 -8.18 6.96 4.14
CA PHE A 270 -9.57 6.76 3.77
C PHE A 270 -9.59 6.50 2.26
N MET A 271 -9.97 5.30 1.84
CA MET A 271 -10.29 5.05 0.45
C MET A 271 -11.79 5.17 0.30
N HIS A 272 -12.22 6.00 -0.65
CA HIS A 272 -13.62 6.39 -0.84
C HIS A 272 -14.03 6.16 -2.29
N LEU A 273 -15.10 5.39 -2.50
CA LEU A 273 -15.73 5.23 -3.81
C LEU A 273 -16.58 6.46 -4.10
N VAL A 274 -16.15 7.27 -5.06
CA VAL A 274 -16.85 8.48 -5.50
C VAL A 274 -18.19 8.09 -6.12
N LYS A 275 -19.24 8.86 -5.85
CA LYS A 275 -20.55 8.63 -6.45
C LYS A 275 -20.51 9.09 -7.91
N ASP A 276 -20.21 8.17 -8.81
CA ASP A 276 -20.30 8.42 -10.25
C ASP A 276 -21.21 7.38 -10.89
N ASP A 277 -22.46 7.80 -11.10
CA ASP A 277 -23.51 6.97 -11.70
C ASP A 277 -23.29 6.73 -13.21
N MET A 278 -22.31 7.43 -13.83
CA MET A 278 -22.07 7.43 -15.28
C MET A 278 -20.70 6.85 -15.69
N ALA A 279 -19.84 6.52 -14.73
CA ALA A 279 -18.50 5.97 -15.03
C ALA A 279 -18.53 4.46 -15.28
N ASP A 280 -17.94 4.03 -16.40
CA ASP A 280 -17.75 2.61 -16.77
C ASP A 280 -16.97 1.82 -15.72
N GLU A 281 -16.11 2.49 -14.96
CA GLU A 281 -15.33 1.92 -13.86
C GLU A 281 -15.54 2.71 -12.55
N PRO A 282 -15.53 2.05 -11.37
CA PRO A 282 -15.55 2.75 -10.09
C PRO A 282 -14.34 3.68 -9.96
N VAL A 283 -14.51 4.83 -9.31
CA VAL A 283 -13.43 5.77 -9.03
C VAL A 283 -13.14 5.80 -7.53
N ILE A 284 -11.87 5.57 -7.16
CA ILE A 284 -11.41 5.63 -5.78
C ILE A 284 -10.70 6.96 -5.54
N ALA A 285 -11.26 7.79 -4.65
CA ALA A 285 -10.57 8.93 -4.05
C ALA A 285 -9.87 8.48 -2.76
N THR A 286 -8.61 8.90 -2.57
CA THR A 286 -7.86 8.59 -1.36
C THR A 286 -7.61 9.85 -0.54
N PHE A 287 -7.96 9.80 0.75
CA PHE A 287 -7.65 10.82 1.72
C PHE A 287 -6.70 10.28 2.79
N ALA A 288 -5.86 11.12 3.35
CA ALA A 288 -4.94 10.74 4.40
C ALA A 288 -4.85 11.82 5.46
N THR A 289 -4.62 11.41 6.70
CA THR A 289 -4.17 12.32 7.75
C THR A 289 -2.64 12.41 7.75
N THR A 290 -2.12 13.57 8.16
CA THR A 290 -0.68 13.78 8.37
C THR A 290 -0.39 14.56 9.65
N ASP A 291 0.89 14.61 10.02
CA ASP A 291 1.42 15.41 11.13
C ASP A 291 0.84 15.04 12.50
N GLY A 292 0.69 13.74 12.75
CA GLY A 292 0.05 13.23 13.97
C GLY A 292 -1.46 13.47 13.93
N ARG A 293 -2.07 13.19 12.78
CA ARG A 293 -3.50 13.38 12.51
C ARG A 293 -4.00 14.84 12.58
N ALA A 294 -3.12 15.83 12.52
CA ALA A 294 -3.48 17.26 12.60
C ALA A 294 -4.03 17.82 11.27
N THR A 295 -3.55 17.29 10.15
CA THR A 295 -3.96 17.71 8.79
C THR A 295 -4.69 16.57 8.10
N PHE A 296 -5.73 16.89 7.32
CA PHE A 296 -6.50 15.98 6.47
C PHE A 296 -6.32 16.40 5.01
N GLN A 297 -5.94 15.47 4.15
CA GLN A 297 -5.53 15.75 2.78
C GLN A 297 -6.19 14.80 1.79
N GLU A 298 -6.57 15.29 0.62
CA GLU A 298 -6.89 14.44 -0.53
C GLU A 298 -5.60 14.23 -1.34
N ILE A 299 -5.26 12.98 -1.61
CA ILE A 299 -4.14 12.60 -2.45
C ILE A 299 -4.56 12.81 -3.91
N ASP A 300 -3.75 13.54 -4.67
CA ASP A 300 -3.97 13.82 -6.10
C ASP A 300 -3.77 12.54 -6.92
N PRO A 301 -4.83 11.94 -7.53
CA PRO A 301 -4.68 10.72 -8.29
C PRO A 301 -4.00 11.02 -9.64
N VAL A 302 -2.77 10.53 -9.84
CA VAL A 302 -1.97 10.83 -11.04
C VAL A 302 -2.38 10.01 -12.27
N ASN A 303 -3.57 10.19 -12.84
CA ASN A 303 -4.06 9.66 -14.14
C ASN A 303 -3.36 8.37 -14.70
N ASN A 304 -4.09 7.25 -14.73
CA ASN A 304 -3.65 5.83 -14.87
C ASN A 304 -2.42 5.50 -15.74
N SER A 305 -2.12 6.22 -16.82
CA SER A 305 -0.95 5.97 -17.66
C SER A 305 0.38 6.49 -17.09
N SER A 306 0.34 7.45 -16.16
CA SER A 306 1.54 8.05 -15.53
C SER A 306 1.74 7.67 -14.05
N MET A 307 0.71 7.13 -13.38
CA MET A 307 0.70 6.75 -11.95
C MET A 307 1.91 5.91 -11.53
N LEU A 308 2.36 5.02 -12.42
CA LEU A 308 3.38 4.02 -12.07
C LEU A 308 4.81 4.57 -12.13
N THR A 309 4.99 5.77 -12.69
CA THR A 309 6.29 6.45 -12.80
C THR A 309 6.45 7.62 -11.83
N ASN A 310 5.35 8.28 -11.46
CA ASN A 310 5.33 9.40 -10.52
C ASN A 310 4.50 9.04 -9.28
N PRO A 311 5.13 8.77 -8.13
CA PRO A 311 4.41 8.36 -6.93
C PRO A 311 3.57 9.51 -6.35
N ASP A 312 2.35 9.17 -5.91
CA ASP A 312 1.44 10.08 -5.21
C ASP A 312 1.91 10.36 -3.78
N VAL A 313 2.51 9.35 -3.15
CA VAL A 313 3.09 9.44 -1.81
C VAL A 313 4.58 9.15 -1.89
N VAL A 314 5.39 10.05 -1.34
CA VAL A 314 6.84 9.85 -1.24
C VAL A 314 7.24 9.67 0.21
N ALA A 315 7.62 8.45 0.58
CA ALA A 315 8.13 8.14 1.91
C ALA A 315 9.66 8.16 1.94
N SER A 316 10.22 8.85 2.92
CA SER A 316 11.64 8.84 3.26
C SER A 316 11.94 7.65 4.16
N ILE A 317 13.02 6.94 3.85
CA ILE A 317 13.53 5.83 4.68
C ILE A 317 14.92 6.16 5.20
N ARG A 318 15.19 5.77 6.45
CA ARG A 318 16.54 5.65 7.01
C ARG A 318 16.80 4.20 7.42
N PHE A 319 18.05 3.89 7.71
CA PHE A 319 18.45 2.61 8.30
C PHE A 319 19.13 2.88 9.63
N GLU A 320 18.65 2.23 10.69
CA GLU A 320 19.20 2.41 12.05
C GLU A 320 20.41 1.51 12.30
N GLU A 321 20.46 0.36 11.63
CA GLU A 321 21.55 -0.61 11.77
C GLU A 321 22.24 -0.90 10.44
N PHE A 322 23.50 -1.32 10.52
CA PHE A 322 24.24 -1.84 9.38
C PHE A 322 24.88 -3.18 9.74
N LYS A 323 24.63 -4.19 8.91
CA LYS A 323 25.15 -5.55 9.06
C LYS A 323 26.41 -5.74 8.21
N MET A 324 27.16 -6.81 8.52
CA MET A 324 28.39 -7.20 7.81
C MET A 324 29.42 -6.06 7.73
N MET A 325 29.94 -5.63 8.89
CA MET A 325 30.97 -4.57 8.99
C MET A 325 30.55 -3.23 8.38
N GLY A 326 29.26 -2.90 8.43
CA GLY A 326 28.74 -1.62 7.95
C GLY A 326 28.34 -1.61 6.47
N LEU A 327 28.44 -2.74 5.75
CA LEU A 327 28.23 -2.77 4.29
C LEU A 327 26.76 -2.83 3.88
N TYR A 328 25.90 -3.42 4.70
CA TYR A 328 24.51 -3.68 4.35
C TYR A 328 23.56 -2.97 5.30
N PRO A 329 22.66 -2.11 4.80
CA PRO A 329 21.65 -1.49 5.64
C PRO A 329 20.69 -2.53 6.23
N ALA A 330 20.25 -2.31 7.46
CA ALA A 330 19.26 -3.12 8.16
C ALA A 330 18.25 -2.22 8.87
N ASP A 331 17.07 -2.78 9.14
CA ASP A 331 16.02 -2.18 9.96
C ASP A 331 15.58 -0.80 9.41
N PRO A 332 14.91 -0.79 8.23
CA PRO A 332 14.42 0.44 7.63
C PRO A 332 13.39 1.10 8.55
N VAL A 333 13.54 2.41 8.74
CA VAL A 333 12.57 3.25 9.46
C VAL A 333 12.04 4.30 8.51
N VAL A 334 10.71 4.39 8.41
CA VAL A 334 10.03 5.46 7.67
C VAL A 334 10.06 6.72 8.52
N THR A 335 10.75 7.75 8.06
CA THR A 335 10.99 9.00 8.84
C THR A 335 10.14 10.18 8.38
N GLY A 336 9.63 10.14 7.16
CA GLY A 336 8.82 11.23 6.61
C GLY A 336 7.94 10.77 5.47
N VAL A 337 6.73 11.30 5.42
CA VAL A 337 5.76 11.01 4.37
C VAL A 337 5.36 12.33 3.74
N LYS A 338 5.50 12.45 2.41
CA LYS A 338 5.06 13.61 1.65
C LYS A 338 4.01 13.17 0.65
N ASN A 339 2.81 13.71 0.80
CA ASN A 339 1.72 13.47 -0.13
C ASN A 339 1.74 14.53 -1.22
N ARG A 340 1.51 14.11 -2.46
CA ARG A 340 1.07 14.99 -3.53
C ARG A 340 -0.42 15.24 -3.31
N VAL A 341 -0.76 16.45 -2.92
CA VAL A 341 -2.11 16.78 -2.45
C VAL A 341 -2.88 17.60 -3.47
N ARG A 342 -4.15 17.25 -3.65
CA ARG A 342 -5.12 18.08 -4.36
C ARG A 342 -5.77 19.09 -3.41
N PHE A 343 -6.01 18.65 -2.18
CA PHE A 343 -6.66 19.43 -1.13
C PHE A 343 -6.01 19.15 0.24
N SER A 344 -6.02 20.16 1.13
CA SER A 344 -5.53 20.04 2.50
C SER A 344 -6.31 20.96 3.43
N THR A 345 -6.71 20.43 4.60
CA THR A 345 -7.43 21.17 5.64
C THR A 345 -7.07 20.64 7.04
N PRO A 346 -7.18 21.43 8.12
CA PRO A 346 -7.04 20.89 9.46
C PRO A 346 -8.07 19.79 9.75
N THR A 347 -7.64 18.67 10.32
CA THR A 347 -8.52 17.54 10.68
C THR A 347 -9.63 17.97 11.63
N GLU A 348 -9.35 18.92 12.52
CA GLU A 348 -10.36 19.43 13.45
C GLU A 348 -11.55 20.09 12.72
N LYS A 349 -11.34 20.71 11.55
CA LYS A 349 -12.45 21.24 10.74
C LYS A 349 -13.34 20.12 10.21
N ILE A 350 -12.74 19.01 9.77
CA ILE A 350 -13.47 17.80 9.36
C ILE A 350 -14.28 17.27 10.54
N ARG A 351 -13.65 17.10 11.72
CA ARG A 351 -14.34 16.63 12.94
C ARG A 351 -15.51 17.54 13.34
N GLN A 352 -15.36 18.86 13.22
CA GLN A 352 -16.44 19.81 13.48
C GLN A 352 -17.59 19.66 12.48
N GLN A 353 -17.31 19.48 11.20
CA GLN A 353 -18.35 19.24 10.19
C GLN A 353 -19.10 17.93 10.42
N LEU A 354 -18.39 16.86 10.82
CA LEU A 354 -18.99 15.57 11.14
C LEU A 354 -19.86 15.61 12.40
N ARG A 355 -19.45 16.37 13.43
CA ARG A 355 -20.24 16.54 14.66
C ARG A 355 -21.42 17.49 14.49
N GLY A 356 -21.31 18.41 13.53
CA GLY A 356 -22.23 19.53 13.40
C GLY A 356 -21.96 20.64 14.42
N SER A 357 -22.72 21.73 14.29
CA SER A 357 -22.80 22.78 15.29
C SER A 357 -24.16 22.68 15.97
N GLY A 358 -24.34 23.16 17.20
CA GLY A 358 -25.63 23.00 17.91
C GLY A 358 -26.89 23.42 17.12
N ALA A 359 -26.75 24.27 16.09
CA ALA A 359 -27.83 24.69 15.19
C ALA A 359 -27.92 23.91 13.86
N THR A 360 -26.89 23.15 13.47
CA THR A 360 -26.83 22.41 12.19
C THR A 360 -26.38 20.97 12.43
N PRO A 361 -27.14 19.96 11.99
CA PRO A 361 -26.72 18.58 12.14
C PRO A 361 -25.39 18.33 11.43
N GLY A 362 -24.63 17.37 11.96
CA GLY A 362 -23.39 16.94 11.33
C GLY A 362 -23.61 16.43 9.91
N VAL A 363 -22.63 16.66 9.05
CA VAL A 363 -22.63 16.09 7.69
C VAL A 363 -22.04 14.70 7.77
N PRO A 364 -22.69 13.67 7.19
CA PRO A 364 -22.07 12.37 7.05
C PRO A 364 -20.70 12.39 6.39
N LEU A 365 -19.79 11.50 6.82
CA LEU A 365 -18.45 11.45 6.24
C LEU A 365 -18.50 11.22 4.73
N GLN A 366 -19.29 10.27 4.25
CA GLN A 366 -19.31 9.93 2.82
C GLN A 366 -19.68 11.15 1.96
N LYS A 367 -20.74 11.85 2.35
CA LYS A 367 -21.16 13.10 1.72
C LYS A 367 -20.07 14.19 1.79
N LEU A 368 -19.40 14.31 2.93
CA LEU A 368 -18.30 15.27 3.08
C LEU A 368 -17.13 14.93 2.15
N LEU A 369 -16.78 13.65 1.99
CA LEU A 369 -15.72 13.22 1.07
C LEU A 369 -16.10 13.44 -0.40
N ASP A 370 -17.36 13.16 -0.77
CA ASP A 370 -17.90 13.50 -2.09
C ASP A 370 -17.79 15.02 -2.36
N GLU A 371 -18.27 15.87 -1.45
CA GLU A 371 -18.21 17.33 -1.58
C GLU A 371 -16.76 17.86 -1.67
N LEU A 372 -15.82 17.24 -0.93
CA LEU A 372 -14.41 17.60 -0.98
C LEU A 372 -13.78 17.22 -2.33
N HIS A 373 -14.07 16.03 -2.83
CA HIS A 373 -13.56 15.53 -4.10
C HIS A 373 -14.06 16.34 -5.31
N GLU A 374 -15.33 16.75 -5.28
CA GLU A 374 -15.93 17.63 -6.30
C GLU A 374 -15.40 19.08 -6.24
N GLY A 375 -14.77 19.47 -5.12
CA GLY A 375 -14.30 20.83 -4.88
C GLY A 375 -15.39 21.80 -4.42
N THR A 376 -16.59 21.30 -4.11
CA THR A 376 -17.80 22.07 -3.78
C THR A 376 -17.71 22.77 -2.40
N VAL A 377 -16.88 22.25 -1.49
CA VAL A 377 -16.68 22.81 -0.14
C VAL A 377 -15.97 24.18 -0.14
N LEU A 378 -15.18 24.49 -1.18
CA LEU A 378 -14.43 25.76 -1.26
C LEU A 378 -15.34 27.00 -1.48
N ALA A 379 -16.59 26.81 -1.91
CA ALA A 379 -17.56 27.89 -2.15
C ALA A 379 -18.37 28.30 -0.90
N ARG A 380 -18.28 27.56 0.21
CA ARG A 380 -19.06 27.81 1.44
C ARG A 380 -18.24 28.41 2.58
N SER A 381 -17.21 29.19 2.28
CA SER A 381 -16.65 30.09 3.29
C SER A 381 -17.64 31.22 3.54
N PRO A 382 -18.08 31.48 4.79
CA PRO A 382 -18.96 32.61 5.06
C PRO A 382 -18.19 33.88 4.73
N THR A 383 -18.67 34.63 3.74
CA THR A 383 -18.37 36.04 3.58
C THR A 383 -18.68 36.71 4.92
N ARG A 384 -17.64 37.26 5.54
CA ARG A 384 -17.71 37.98 6.80
C ARG A 384 -18.52 39.27 6.68
#